data_AF-A0A352ID85-F1
#
_entry.id   AF-A0A352ID85-F1
#
_cell.length_a   1.000
_cell.length_b   1.000
_cell.length_c   1.000
_cell.angle_alpha   90.00
_cell.angle_beta   90.00
_cell.angle_gamma   90.00
#
_symmetry.space_group_name_H-M   'P 1'
#
loop_
_entity.id
_entity.type
_entity.pdbx_description
1 polymer ?
#
loop_
_entity_poly.entity_id
_entity_poly.type
_entity_poly.pdbx_seq_one_letter_code
_entity_poly.pdbx_strand_id
1 'polypeptide(L)' 'MSDGNFNRALLPSTPYRSGIKMGQQQLRAKAEAAFREVVRKKFPTLADEELDELAREFHGRLL' A
#
# COMPACT_ATOMS: atom_id res chain seq x y z
N MET A 1 -2.45 -0.27 46.77
CA MET A 1 -3.16 0.01 45.50
C MET A 1 -2.17 -0.18 44.36
N SER A 2 -2.07 -1.42 43.87
CA SER A 2 -1.31 -1.75 42.66
C SER A 2 -2.37 -2.07 41.61
N ASP A 3 -2.91 -1.01 40.98
CA ASP A 3 -3.80 -1.20 39.83
C ASP A 3 -2.90 -1.50 38.62
N GLY A 4 -2.43 -2.76 38.63
CA GLY A 4 -1.43 -3.31 37.76
C GLY A 4 -1.98 -3.48 36.36
N ASN A 5 -2.10 -2.38 35.62
CA ASN A 5 -2.27 -2.43 34.18
C ASN A 5 -0.92 -2.78 33.50
N PHE A 6 -0.37 -3.95 33.85
CA PHE A 6 0.82 -4.54 33.21
C PHE A 6 0.58 -4.81 31.71
N ASN A 7 -0.68 -4.83 31.26
CA ASN A 7 -1.07 -5.05 29.88
C ASN A 7 -0.76 -3.85 28.96
N ARG A 8 -0.50 -2.65 29.50
CA ARG A 8 -0.16 -1.49 28.67
C ARG A 8 1.21 -1.62 28.01
N ALA A 9 2.13 -2.38 28.60
CA ALA A 9 3.45 -2.68 28.05
C ALA A 9 3.43 -3.82 27.02
N LEU A 10 2.34 -4.58 26.92
CA LEU A 10 2.18 -5.70 25.98
C LEU A 10 1.64 -5.26 24.61
N LEU A 11 1.04 -4.08 24.52
CA LEU A 11 0.60 -3.53 23.24
C LEU A 11 1.78 -2.80 22.60
N PRO A 12 2.17 -3.15 21.36
CA PRO A 12 3.23 -2.42 20.67
C PRO A 12 2.87 -0.94 20.65
N SER A 13 3.81 -0.09 21.06
CA SER A 13 3.63 1.36 21.16
C SER A 13 3.47 2.05 19.80
N THR A 14 3.26 1.29 18.72
CA THR A 14 3.00 1.83 17.41
C THR A 14 1.72 2.64 17.51
N PRO A 15 1.79 3.98 17.36
CA PRO A 15 0.61 4.81 17.47
C PRO A 15 -0.35 4.32 16.38
N TYR A 16 -1.63 4.12 16.72
CA TYR A 16 -2.69 3.63 15.83
C TYR A 16 -2.65 4.27 14.41
N ARG A 17 -2.23 5.54 14.31
CA ARG A 17 -2.02 6.27 13.05
C ARG A 17 -0.90 5.72 12.17
N SER A 18 0.16 5.15 12.74
CA SER A 18 1.26 4.48 12.03
C SER A 18 0.75 3.21 11.32
N GLY A 19 -0.10 2.43 11.99
CA GLY A 19 -0.71 1.23 11.39
C GLY A 19 -1.60 1.56 10.19
N ILE A 20 -2.41 2.62 10.29
CA ILE A 20 -3.27 3.08 9.18
C ILE A 20 -2.43 3.55 7.99
N LYS A 21 -1.40 4.37 8.22
CA LYS A 21 -0.53 4.86 7.13
C LYS A 21 0.21 3.71 6.44
N MET A 22 0.74 2.75 7.22
CA MET A 22 1.38 1.56 6.67
C MET A 22 0.38 0.71 5.87
N GLY A 23 -0.85 0.52 6.37
CA GLY A 23 -1.89 -0.20 5.64
C GLY A 23 -2.27 0.48 4.32
N GLN A 24 -2.41 1.81 4.31
CA GLN A 24 -2.68 2.58 3.09
C GLN A 24 -1.54 2.47 2.07
N GLN A 25 -0.27 2.54 2.52
CA GLN A 25 0.88 2.34 1.64
C GLN A 25 0.91 0.92 1.06
N GLN A 26 0.65 -0.11 1.86
CA GLN A 26 0.58 -1.49 1.38
C GLN A 26 -0.54 -1.69 0.36
N LEU A 27 -1.72 -1.09 0.59
CA LEU A 27 -2.83 -1.14 -0.36
C LEU A 27 -2.48 -0.46 -1.68
N ARG A 28 -1.81 0.70 -1.64
CA ARG A 28 -1.34 1.40 -2.84
C ARG A 28 -0.37 0.54 -3.65
N ALA A 29 0.60 -0.08 -2.98
CA ALA A 29 1.56 -0.99 -3.64
C ALA A 29 0.86 -2.19 -4.29
N LYS A 30 -0.13 -2.79 -3.60
CA LYS A 30 -0.93 -3.90 -4.16
C LYS A 30 -1.78 -3.46 -5.36
N ALA A 31 -2.38 -2.27 -5.29
CA ALA A 31 -3.17 -1.72 -6.39
C ALA A 31 -2.31 -1.46 -7.64
N GLU A 32 -1.11 -0.90 -7.48
CA GLU A 32 -0.19 -0.66 -8.58
C GLU A 32 0.29 -1.98 -9.23
N ALA A 33 0.61 -2.99 -8.42
CA ALA A 33 0.97 -4.32 -8.92
C ALA A 33 -0.17 -4.97 -9.73
N ALA A 34 -1.39 -4.94 -9.19
CA ALA A 34 -2.57 -5.48 -9.86
C ALA A 34 -2.87 -4.74 -11.18
N PHE A 35 -2.68 -3.41 -11.20
CA PHE A 35 -2.83 -2.61 -12.41
C PHE A 35 -1.86 -3.06 -13.50
N ARG A 36 -0.56 -3.15 -13.19
CA ARG A 36 0.46 -3.59 -14.16
C ARG A 36 0.18 -4.98 -14.71
N GLU A 37 -0.25 -5.91 -13.86
CA GLU A 37 -0.62 -7.27 -14.27
C GLU A 37 -1.81 -7.28 -15.25
N VAL A 38 -2.87 -6.54 -14.93
CA VAL A 38 -4.07 -6.45 -15.78
C VAL A 38 -3.74 -5.81 -17.12
N VAL A 39 -2.94 -4.74 -17.14
CA VAL A 39 -2.55 -4.05 -18.38
C VAL A 39 -1.69 -4.97 -19.24
N ARG A 40 -0.65 -5.61 -18.68
CA ARG A 40 0.17 -6.58 -19.43
C ARG A 40 -0.66 -7.74 -19.99
N LYS A 41 -1.64 -8.24 -19.23
CA LYS A 41 -2.51 -9.32 -19.69
C LYS A 41 -3.43 -8.90 -20.84
N LYS A 42 -3.94 -7.66 -20.82
CA LYS A 42 -4.82 -7.14 -21.89
C LYS A 42 -4.05 -6.64 -23.11
N PHE A 43 -2.85 -6.12 -22.90
CA PHE A 43 -2.00 -5.50 -23.91
C PHE A 43 -0.59 -6.13 -23.87
N PRO A 44 -0.43 -7.38 -24.35
CA PRO A 44 0.83 -8.11 -24.24
C PRO A 44 1.97 -7.54 -25.10
N THR A 45 1.64 -6.71 -26.10
CA THR A 45 2.61 -6.03 -26.99
C THR A 45 2.88 -4.59 -26.58
N LEU A 46 2.30 -4.12 -25.47
CA LEU A 46 2.56 -2.78 -24.95
C LEU A 46 4.04 -2.66 -24.57
N ALA A 47 4.68 -1.55 -24.96
CA ALA A 47 6.05 -1.31 -24.56
C ALA A 47 6.15 -1.10 -23.03
N ASP A 48 7.26 -1.50 -22.43
CA ASP A 48 7.48 -1.30 -21.00
C ASP A 48 7.48 0.19 -20.61
N GLU A 49 7.94 1.07 -21.52
CA GLU A 49 7.92 2.52 -21.35
C GLU A 49 6.48 3.06 -21.23
N GLU A 50 5.58 2.61 -22.12
CA GLU A 50 4.17 2.99 -22.09
C GLU A 50 3.45 2.44 -20.84
N LEU A 51 3.81 1.22 -20.41
CA LEU A 51 3.30 0.64 -19.17
C LEU A 51 3.70 1.46 -17.95
N ASP A 52 4.94 1.93 -17.91
CA ASP A 52 5.44 2.78 -16.81
C ASP A 52 4.79 4.17 -16.81
N GLU A 53 4.52 4.76 -17.99
CA GLU A 53 3.74 6.00 -18.08
C GLU A 53 2.32 5.83 -17.53
N LEU A 54 1.62 4.77 -17.95
CA LEU A 54 0.28 4.43 -17.44
C LEU A 54 0.30 4.16 -15.93
N ALA A 55 1.34 3.48 -15.43
CA ALA A 55 1.50 3.23 -14.01
C ALA A 55 1.73 4.52 -13.21
N ARG A 56 2.51 5.47 -13.74
CA ARG A 56 2.69 6.80 -13.13
C ARG A 56 1.39 7.60 -13.11
N GLU A 57 0.62 7.60 -14.19
CA GLU A 57 -0.69 8.26 -14.24
C GLU A 57 -1.66 7.65 -13.22
N PHE A 58 -1.70 6.32 -13.13
CA PHE A 58 -2.50 5.60 -12.14
C PHE A 58 -2.07 5.93 -10.70
N HIS A 59 -0.76 5.96 -10.42
CA HIS A 59 -0.22 6.35 -9.13
C HIS A 59 -0.61 7.78 -8.75
N GLY A 60 -0.53 8.72 -9.70
CA GLY A 60 -0.92 10.12 -9.48
C GLY A 60 -2.39 10.30 -9.10
N ARG A 61 -3.29 9.41 -9.55
CA ARG A 61 -4.71 9.42 -9.18
C ARG A 61 -5.03 8.73 -7.85
N LEU A 62 -4.09 7.97 -7.28
CA LEU A 62 -4.21 7.25 -6.00
C LEU A 62 -3.80 8.09 -4.78
N LEU A 63 -3.14 9.24 -5.02
CA LEU A 63 -2.66 10.18 -4.01
C LEU A 63 -3.69 11.28 -3.73
#